data_AF-A0A819GQV1-F1
#
_entry.id   AF-A0A819GQV1-F1
#
_cell.length_a   1.000
_cell.length_b   1.000
_cell.length_c   1.000
_cell.angle_alpha   90.00
_cell.angle_beta   90.00
_cell.angle_gamma   90.00
#
_symmetry.space_group_name_H-M   'P 1'
#
loop_
_entity.id
_entity.type
_entity.pdbx_description
1 polymer ?
#
loop_
_entity_poly.entity_id
_entity_poly.type
_entity_poly.pdbx_seq_one_letter_code
_entity_poly.pdbx_strand_id
1 'polypeptide(L)'
;MNVSPSRIGQTGWVFEFDRVTFFITTFTPHYPETHPRYAHGSKNYCHILFQPELSFLRHNLPDDTPETNWTEPITSRDKIRVAFREHGREYPIRPTIYYPPSHDMIRPLSNDLEDIIEWWL
;
A
#
# COMPACT_ATOMS: atom_id res chain seq x y z
N MET A 1 -6.24 -22.66 -4.57
CA MET A 1 -4.78 -22.67 -4.81
C MET A 1 -4.10 -23.02 -3.51
N ASN A 2 -3.28 -24.07 -3.46
CA ASN A 2 -2.42 -24.36 -2.31
C ASN A 2 -1.15 -23.50 -2.42
N VAL A 3 -1.20 -22.28 -1.89
CA VAL A 3 -0.02 -21.42 -1.77
C VAL A 3 0.62 -21.73 -0.43
N SER A 4 1.91 -22.12 -0.43
CA SER A 4 2.67 -22.22 0.82
C SER A 4 2.77 -20.84 1.46
N PRO A 5 2.47 -20.68 2.77
CA PRO A 5 2.65 -19.40 3.48
C PRO A 5 4.04 -18.81 3.29
N SER A 6 5.07 -19.66 3.16
CA SER A 6 6.46 -19.26 2.91
C SER A 6 6.69 -18.48 1.61
N ARG A 7 5.75 -18.54 0.64
CA ARG A 7 5.84 -17.82 -0.64
C ARG A 7 5.24 -16.41 -0.55
N ILE A 8 4.28 -16.17 0.34
CA ILE A 8 3.53 -14.90 0.39
C ILE A 8 4.45 -13.73 0.78
N GLY A 9 5.42 -13.95 1.67
CA GLY A 9 6.42 -12.96 2.06
C GLY A 9 7.59 -12.78 1.06
N GLN A 10 7.51 -13.29 -0.17
CA GLN A 10 8.60 -13.21 -1.15
C GLN A 10 8.29 -12.24 -2.29
N THR A 11 9.33 -11.60 -2.83
CA THR A 11 9.22 -10.79 -4.04
C THR A 11 8.72 -11.66 -5.21
N GLY A 12 7.78 -11.12 -6.00
CA GLY A 12 7.17 -11.83 -7.11
C GLY A 12 5.93 -12.66 -6.75
N TRP A 13 5.57 -12.76 -5.47
CA TRP A 13 4.22 -13.18 -5.10
C TRP A 13 3.22 -12.04 -5.31
N VAL A 14 2.03 -12.37 -5.80
CA VAL A 14 0.89 -11.47 -5.97
C VAL A 14 -0.38 -12.20 -5.58
N PHE A 15 -1.42 -11.46 -5.16
CA PHE A 15 -2.75 -12.03 -5.04
C PHE A 15 -3.37 -12.16 -6.44
N GLU A 16 -3.80 -13.37 -6.79
CA GLU A 16 -4.42 -13.66 -8.08
C GLU A 16 -5.79 -14.34 -7.87
N PHE A 17 -6.81 -13.84 -8.57
CA PHE A 17 -8.11 -14.48 -8.68
C PHE A 17 -8.56 -14.47 -10.14
N ASP A 18 -8.97 -15.63 -10.65
CA ASP A 18 -9.34 -15.82 -12.06
C ASP A 18 -8.30 -15.28 -13.06
N ARG A 19 -7.01 -15.55 -12.81
CA ARG A 19 -5.87 -15.07 -13.62
C ARG A 19 -5.73 -13.54 -13.68
N VAL A 20 -6.41 -12.82 -12.79
CA VAL A 20 -6.26 -11.38 -12.61
C VAL A 20 -5.47 -11.10 -11.35
N THR A 21 -4.42 -10.31 -11.47
CA THR A 21 -3.62 -9.83 -10.34
C THR A 21 -4.28 -8.60 -9.71
N PHE A 22 -4.25 -8.53 -8.38
CA PHE A 22 -4.83 -7.43 -7.63
C PHE A 22 -3.81 -6.79 -6.70
N PHE A 23 -3.78 -5.46 -6.75
CA PHE A 23 -3.29 -4.65 -5.64
C PHE A 23 -4.35 -4.68 -4.54
N ILE A 24 -3.94 -5.10 -3.35
CA ILE A 24 -4.81 -5.17 -2.18
C ILE A 24 -4.36 -4.15 -1.15
N THR A 25 -5.31 -3.40 -0.62
CA THR A 25 -5.03 -2.49 0.47
C THR A 25 -6.18 -2.37 1.46
N THR A 26 -5.86 -2.02 2.70
CA THR A 26 -6.82 -2.00 3.81
C THR A 26 -6.98 -0.62 4.40
N PHE A 27 -8.20 -0.28 4.80
CA PHE A 27 -8.51 0.91 5.60
C PHE A 27 -9.44 0.53 6.75
N THR A 28 -9.14 0.99 7.96
CA THR A 28 -9.94 0.62 9.14
C THR A 28 -9.93 1.74 10.19
N PRO A 29 -11.01 1.93 10.95
CA PRO A 29 -11.09 2.91 12.03
C PRO A 29 -10.22 2.53 13.25
N HIS A 30 -9.62 1.34 13.26
CA HIS A 30 -8.75 0.87 14.34
C HIS A 30 -7.33 1.45 14.26
N TYR A 31 -6.95 2.00 13.11
CA TYR A 31 -5.74 2.81 13.03
C TYR A 31 -5.92 4.17 13.73
N PRO A 32 -4.86 4.82 14.23
CA PRO A 32 -4.93 6.21 14.67
C PRO A 32 -5.35 7.15 13.53
N GLU A 33 -6.00 8.28 13.81
CA GLU A 33 -6.44 9.24 12.77
C GLU A 33 -5.28 9.86 11.96
N THR A 34 -4.08 9.86 12.54
CA THR A 34 -2.83 10.28 11.91
C THR A 34 -2.20 9.18 11.03
N HIS A 35 -2.78 7.99 11.01
CA HIS A 35 -2.27 6.89 10.22
C HIS A 35 -2.83 6.94 8.79
N PRO A 36 -2.03 6.67 7.74
CA PRO A 36 -2.47 6.76 6.35
C PRO A 36 -3.57 5.77 5.96
N ARG A 37 -3.77 4.70 6.77
CA ARG A 37 -4.82 3.69 6.58
C ARG A 37 -6.08 3.92 7.43
N TYR A 38 -6.21 5.06 8.10
CA TYR A 38 -7.42 5.37 8.85
C TYR A 38 -8.63 5.56 7.95
N ALA A 39 -9.74 4.89 8.27
CA ALA A 39 -10.98 4.96 7.50
C ALA A 39 -11.88 6.14 7.93
N HIS A 40 -11.61 7.33 7.40
CA HIS A 40 -12.42 8.52 7.66
C HIS A 40 -13.91 8.30 7.34
N GLY A 41 -14.78 8.69 8.27
CA GLY A 41 -16.23 8.60 8.09
C GLY A 41 -16.82 7.18 8.20
N SER A 42 -15.99 6.15 8.37
CA SER A 42 -16.40 4.74 8.40
C SER A 42 -16.00 4.06 9.70
N LYS A 43 -16.63 4.47 10.81
CA LYS A 43 -16.24 4.06 12.17
C LYS A 43 -16.51 2.60 12.52
N ASN A 44 -17.34 1.89 11.76
CA ASN A 44 -17.78 0.53 12.06
C ASN A 44 -17.34 -0.52 11.02
N TYR A 45 -16.55 -0.13 10.02
CA TYR A 45 -16.20 -1.02 8.91
C TYR A 45 -14.72 -1.02 8.63
N CYS A 46 -14.19 -2.22 8.39
CA CYS A 46 -12.91 -2.42 7.73
C CYS A 46 -13.16 -2.56 6.24
N HIS A 47 -12.45 -1.78 5.44
CA HIS A 47 -12.49 -1.83 3.99
C HIS A 47 -11.26 -2.54 3.46
N ILE A 48 -11.48 -3.51 2.58
CA ILE A 48 -10.43 -4.17 1.81
C ILE A 48 -10.69 -3.82 0.35
N LEU A 49 -9.80 -3.03 -0.24
CA LEU A 49 -9.86 -2.65 -1.64
C LEU A 49 -9.11 -3.68 -2.48
N PHE A 50 -9.82 -4.30 -3.42
CA PHE A 50 -9.25 -5.14 -4.48
C PHE A 50 -9.21 -4.33 -5.77
N GLN A 51 -8.01 -3.92 -6.19
CA GLN A 51 -7.83 -3.16 -7.41
C GLN A 51 -7.10 -4.01 -8.45
N PRO A 52 -7.74 -4.37 -9.58
CA PRO A 52 -7.06 -5.10 -10.66
C PRO A 52 -5.88 -4.29 -11.17
N GLU A 53 -4.71 -4.91 -11.33
CA GLU A 53 -3.52 -4.19 -11.80
C GLU A 53 -3.70 -3.63 -13.22
N LEU A 54 -4.51 -4.31 -14.04
CA LEU A 54 -4.90 -3.82 -15.37
C LEU A 54 -5.57 -2.45 -15.35
N SER A 55 -6.20 -2.06 -14.23
CA SER A 55 -6.76 -0.70 -14.08
C SER A 55 -5.67 0.36 -14.10
N PHE A 56 -4.52 0.12 -13.45
CA PHE A 56 -3.40 1.06 -13.44
C PHE A 56 -2.84 1.27 -14.85
N LEU A 57 -2.70 0.18 -15.61
CA LEU A 57 -2.26 0.22 -17.01
C LEU A 57 -3.22 1.04 -17.88
N ARG A 58 -4.53 0.84 -17.71
CA ARG A 58 -5.56 1.59 -18.47
C ARG A 58 -5.58 3.09 -18.14
N HIS A 59 -5.25 3.45 -16.90
CA HIS A 59 -5.23 4.84 -16.46
C HIS A 59 -3.87 5.54 -16.69
N ASN A 60 -2.92 4.86 -17.34
CA ASN A 60 -1.59 5.40 -17.65
C ASN A 60 -0.93 6.06 -16.42
N LEU A 61 -1.00 5.36 -15.27
CA LEU A 61 -0.36 5.87 -14.06
C LEU A 61 1.16 5.91 -14.24
N PRO A 62 1.84 6.90 -13.64
CA PRO A 62 3.30 6.93 -13.63
C PRO A 62 3.89 5.69 -12.97
N ASP A 63 5.10 5.32 -13.39
CA ASP A 63 5.89 4.25 -12.77
C ASP A 63 6.07 4.49 -11.26
N ASP A 64 6.28 3.40 -10.53
CA ASP A 64 6.63 3.52 -9.12
C ASP A 64 8.06 4.05 -8.96
N THR A 65 8.27 4.86 -7.93
CA THR A 65 9.57 5.47 -7.64
C THR A 65 9.78 5.66 -6.14
N PRO A 66 11.00 5.37 -5.64
CA PRO A 66 11.37 5.66 -4.26
C PRO A 66 11.57 7.17 -4.02
N GLU A 67 11.66 7.97 -5.08
CA GLU A 67 11.95 9.40 -5.01
C GLU A 67 10.67 10.22 -4.92
N THR A 68 10.75 11.40 -4.32
CA THR A 68 9.63 12.35 -4.24
C THR A 68 10.14 13.77 -4.32
N ASN A 69 9.61 14.56 -5.25
CA ASN A 69 9.87 16.00 -5.27
C ASN A 69 8.97 16.69 -4.24
N TRP A 70 9.52 16.88 -3.03
CA TRP A 70 8.78 17.45 -1.90
C TRP A 70 8.50 18.95 -2.02
N THR A 71 9.29 19.67 -2.83
CA THR A 71 9.20 21.14 -2.95
C THR A 71 8.36 21.58 -4.14
N GLU A 72 8.40 20.83 -5.24
CA GLU A 72 7.67 21.11 -6.47
C GLU A 72 7.02 19.80 -6.96
N PRO A 73 5.89 19.38 -6.37
CA PRO A 73 5.30 18.08 -6.66
C PRO A 73 4.69 18.06 -8.07
N ILE A 74 5.33 17.33 -9.00
CA ILE A 74 4.92 17.26 -10.41
C ILE A 74 3.98 16.06 -10.61
N THR A 75 4.39 14.88 -10.16
CA THR A 75 3.65 13.64 -10.41
C THR A 75 2.44 13.49 -9.48
N SER A 76 1.48 12.64 -9.84
CA SER A 76 0.37 12.30 -8.94
C SER A 76 0.89 11.70 -7.63
N ARG A 77 1.98 10.92 -7.69
CA ARG A 77 2.63 10.32 -6.54
C ARG A 77 3.27 11.36 -5.62
N ASP A 78 3.96 12.36 -6.16
CA ASP A 78 4.50 13.48 -5.38
C ASP A 78 3.39 14.22 -4.65
N LYS A 79 2.33 14.56 -5.39
CA LYS A 79 1.17 15.31 -4.86
C LYS A 79 0.49 14.54 -3.74
N ILE A 80 0.31 13.23 -3.89
CA ILE A 80 -0.26 12.37 -2.85
C ILE A 80 0.65 12.35 -1.62
N ARG A 81 1.96 12.07 -1.79
CA ARG A 81 2.90 11.97 -0.67
C ARG A 81 3.02 13.30 0.10
N VAL A 82 3.09 14.43 -0.61
CA VAL A 82 3.07 15.77 -0.01
C VAL A 82 1.78 15.98 0.77
N ALA A 83 0.61 15.69 0.19
CA ALA A 83 -0.67 15.86 0.87
C ALA A 83 -0.77 15.01 2.15
N PHE A 84 -0.33 13.75 2.11
CA PHE A 84 -0.28 12.91 3.32
C PHE A 84 0.65 13.51 4.39
N ARG A 85 1.84 14.00 4.02
CA ARG A 85 2.76 14.67 4.94
C ARG A 85 2.16 15.93 5.56
N GLU A 86 1.57 16.81 4.75
CA GLU A 86 0.95 18.07 5.20
C GLU A 86 -0.19 17.85 6.20
N HIS A 87 -0.87 16.70 6.12
CA HIS A 87 -1.95 16.32 7.04
C HIS A 87 -1.47 15.46 8.21
N GLY A 88 -0.15 15.33 8.43
CA GLY A 88 0.42 14.54 9.52
C GLY A 88 0.21 13.03 9.38
N ARG A 89 0.02 12.55 8.14
CA ARG A 89 -0.22 11.14 7.78
C ARG A 89 0.87 10.58 6.88
N GLU A 90 2.08 11.12 7.00
CA GLU A 90 3.23 10.63 6.26
C GLU A 90 3.43 9.13 6.43
N TYR A 91 3.83 8.47 5.35
CA TYR A 91 4.17 7.06 5.33
C TYR A 91 5.60 6.87 4.81
N PRO A 92 6.31 5.86 5.31
CA PRO A 92 7.68 5.62 4.89
C PRO A 92 7.71 5.22 3.42
N ILE A 93 8.71 5.73 2.71
CA ILE A 93 8.95 5.39 1.31
C ILE A 93 10.19 4.50 1.27
N ARG A 94 10.03 3.29 0.72
CA ARG A 94 11.14 2.36 0.56
C ARG A 94 12.17 2.93 -0.42
N PRO A 95 13.48 2.67 -0.23
CA PRO A 95 14.52 3.08 -1.18
C PRO A 95 14.48 2.26 -2.48
N THR A 96 13.60 1.26 -2.58
CA THR A 96 13.43 0.36 -3.72
C THR A 96 11.94 0.10 -3.97
N ILE A 97 11.60 -0.15 -5.24
CA ILE A 97 10.26 -0.61 -5.66
C ILE A 97 10.16 -2.14 -5.68
N TYR A 98 11.25 -2.85 -5.42
CA TYR A 98 11.31 -4.31 -5.41
C TYR A 98 11.18 -4.82 -3.97
N TYR A 99 9.97 -5.18 -3.58
CA TYR A 99 9.67 -5.75 -2.27
C TYR A 99 8.42 -6.66 -2.37
N PRO A 100 8.20 -7.57 -1.39
CA PRO A 100 7.02 -8.42 -1.37
C PRO A 100 5.72 -7.57 -1.24
N PRO A 101 4.78 -7.64 -2.18
CA PRO A 101 3.54 -6.85 -2.13
C PRO A 101 2.68 -7.13 -0.88
N SER A 102 2.81 -8.31 -0.29
CA SER A 102 2.15 -8.70 0.95
C SER A 102 2.45 -7.78 2.13
N HIS A 103 3.64 -7.14 2.15
CA HIS A 103 4.07 -6.23 3.22
C HIS A 103 3.21 -4.96 3.32
N ASP A 104 2.55 -4.54 2.24
CA ASP A 104 1.79 -3.29 2.20
C ASP A 104 0.26 -3.49 2.33
N MET A 105 -0.20 -4.75 2.37
CA MET A 105 -1.63 -5.08 2.47
C MET A 105 -2.19 -4.70 3.84
N ILE A 106 -1.42 -4.95 4.91
CA ILE A 106 -1.68 -4.46 6.27
C ILE A 106 -0.46 -3.67 6.71
N ARG A 107 -0.67 -2.41 7.07
CA ARG A 107 0.42 -1.52 7.48
C ARG A 107 0.64 -1.61 9.00
N PRO A 108 1.89 -1.71 9.50
CA PRO A 108 2.17 -1.57 10.93
C PRO A 108 1.78 -0.18 11.45
N LEU A 109 1.68 -0.03 12.77
CA LEU A 109 1.51 1.28 13.40
C LEU A 109 2.78 2.12 13.34
N SER A 110 3.95 1.47 13.30
CA SER A 110 5.23 2.15 13.21
C SER A 110 5.50 2.65 11.78
N ASN A 111 6.50 3.53 11.65
CA ASN A 111 7.05 3.95 10.36
C ASN A 111 8.35 3.18 10.01
N ASP A 112 8.69 2.16 10.79
CA ASP A 112 9.83 1.30 10.49
C ASP A 112 9.46 0.38 9.31
N LEU A 113 10.31 0.37 8.27
CA LEU A 113 10.07 -0.42 7.06
C LEU A 113 10.29 -1.92 7.25
N GLU A 114 10.95 -2.30 8.35
CA GLU A 114 11.20 -3.68 8.76
C GLU A 114 10.09 -4.24 9.67
N ASP A 115 9.20 -3.39 10.20
CA ASP A 115 8.04 -3.82 10.98
C ASP A 115 6.94 -4.33 10.04
N ILE A 116 6.97 -5.62 9.75
CA ILE A 116 6.07 -6.27 8.78
C ILE A 116 5.00 -7.06 9.52
N ILE A 117 3.73 -6.82 9.16
CA ILE A 117 2.62 -7.63 9.67
C ILE A 117 2.45 -8.86 8.77
N GLU A 118 2.98 -9.99 9.21
CA GLU A 118 2.87 -11.30 8.53
C GLU A 118 1.49 -11.95 8.73
N TRP A 119 0.44 -11.32 8.20
CA TRP A 119 -0.96 -11.75 8.37
C TRP A 119 -1.30 -13.13 7.76
N TRP A 120 -0.37 -13.70 6.99
CA TRP A 120 -0.52 -14.94 6.24
C TRP A 120 0.06 -16.17 6.94
N LEU A 121 0.66 -16.02 8.12
CA LEU A 121 1.23 -17.12 8.91
C LEU A 121 0.21 -17.74 9.87
#